data_AF-A0ABC9GXC5-F1
#
_entry.id   AF-A0ABC9GXC5-F1
#
_cell.length_a   1.000
_cell.length_b   1.000
_cell.length_c   1.000
_cell.angle_alpha   90.00
_cell.angle_beta   90.00
_cell.angle_gamma   90.00
#
_symmetry.space_group_name_H-M   'P 1'
#
loop_
_entity.id
_entity.type
_entity.pdbx_description
1 polymer ?
#
loop_
_entity_poly.entity_id
_entity_poly.type
_entity_poly.pdbx_seq_one_letter_code
_entity_poly.pdbx_strand_id
1 'polypeptide(L)'
;MVVHLVSDSEDSDKFEWDSDGEEGMSFNAAGAGSSAPASRNIDVPGPSTRVASGYGKAGPSASVQEYVAMGFPEEMVLKAMKDNGDDGADSLVEFLLTYKAIDNDPSVDNGSAYGCATQAAEDSDDDILENWDTDNASERNKGPAFDESGDEDFLHEMAQKDEKVEYLVNMGFPEDEATMAVTRCGQDASIAVLADSIYAAQTAGYGYCGKSSDHEDNSYGGRKKGRPGNKRKRKRFGGQAQGSREPLDSDDEPMPLPNPMVGFGLPNGSTPVNRSLPGQAIGPPYFYYENVALAPKGVWKTISRFLYDIQPEFVDSKFFCAAARKRGYIHNLPLVNRSALRPIPPKTIFEAFPRTKKWWPSWDPRRQFNCLQTCVASAKLLERIRTALTNSSDPPPQRVQKYVLQECRKWNLAWVGLNKVAPLEPDEMEFLLGFPKDHTRGVIRTERYRSLGNSFQVDTVAYHLSVLKDMFPHGMNVLSLFSGIGGAEVALHRLGIRMNNVISVEISEVNRTILRSWWDQTQRGTLIEINDVQTLTSERIEFYMRKIGGFDLVIGGSPCNNLAGSNRHHRDGLDGEHSSLFYHYFNILETVKSIMQRL
;
A
#
# COMPACT_ATOMS: atom_id res chain seq x y z
N MET A 1 64.25 -21.57 -12.85
CA MET A 1 63.99 -22.03 -11.47
C MET A 1 64.80 -21.12 -10.56
N VAL A 2 64.15 -20.31 -9.74
CA VAL A 2 64.76 -19.11 -9.10
C VAL A 2 64.77 -19.27 -7.57
N VAL A 3 65.70 -18.56 -6.92
CA VAL A 3 66.10 -18.73 -5.51
C VAL A 3 65.53 -17.62 -4.62
N HIS A 4 65.89 -17.66 -3.33
CA HIS A 4 65.51 -16.77 -2.20
C HIS A 4 64.14 -17.09 -1.60
N LEU A 5 64.02 -17.58 -0.34
CA LEU A 5 64.65 -17.30 0.98
C LEU A 5 63.80 -16.35 1.83
N VAL A 6 63.67 -16.73 3.10
CA VAL A 6 62.82 -16.09 4.13
C VAL A 6 63.72 -15.42 5.15
N SER A 7 63.28 -14.29 5.71
CA SER A 7 63.88 -13.66 6.89
C SER A 7 62.83 -12.85 7.64
N ASP A 8 62.40 -13.34 8.80
CA ASP A 8 61.66 -12.56 9.82
C ASP A 8 62.66 -11.98 10.81
N SER A 9 62.62 -10.67 11.06
CA SER A 9 63.11 -10.04 12.29
C SER A 9 62.83 -8.53 12.30
N GLU A 10 61.90 -8.07 13.15
CA GLU A 10 62.01 -6.76 13.82
C GLU A 10 61.66 -6.97 15.30
N ASP A 11 62.41 -6.30 16.17
CA ASP A 11 62.41 -6.53 17.62
C ASP A 11 61.80 -5.35 18.37
N SER A 12 61.67 -5.47 19.69
CA SER A 12 60.99 -4.49 20.55
C SER A 12 61.57 -3.08 20.49
N ASP A 13 60.71 -2.08 20.71
CA ASP A 13 60.96 -1.18 21.85
C ASP A 13 59.66 -0.67 22.51
N LYS A 14 59.76 -0.29 23.79
CA LYS A 14 58.61 0.05 24.66
C LYS A 14 58.96 1.21 25.59
N PHE A 15 58.18 2.30 25.55
CA PHE A 15 58.27 3.36 26.55
C PHE A 15 56.90 3.97 26.89
N GLU A 16 56.64 4.07 28.20
CA GLU A 16 55.53 4.80 28.82
C GLU A 16 56.15 5.95 29.64
N TRP A 17 55.41 7.03 29.92
CA TRP A 17 55.33 7.60 31.27
C TRP A 17 54.22 8.64 31.43
N ASP A 18 53.71 8.65 32.66
CA ASP A 18 52.73 9.52 33.33
C ASP A 18 53.15 11.02 33.44
N SER A 19 52.33 11.98 33.90
CA SER A 19 50.86 12.17 34.04
C SER A 19 50.60 13.65 34.48
N ASP A 20 49.34 14.00 34.80
CA ASP A 20 48.88 15.20 35.51
C ASP A 20 48.91 16.56 34.75
N GLY A 21 48.03 17.53 35.02
CA GLY A 21 46.94 17.61 36.02
C GLY A 21 45.84 18.63 35.68
N GLU A 22 44.92 18.87 36.62
CA GLU A 22 43.63 19.58 36.40
C GLU A 22 43.64 21.11 36.67
N GLU A 23 42.43 21.68 36.59
CA GLU A 23 41.96 23.00 37.04
C GLU A 23 42.21 24.24 36.15
N GLY A 24 41.27 25.18 36.27
CA GLY A 24 41.31 26.49 35.62
C GLY A 24 40.41 27.48 36.34
N MET A 25 40.73 28.78 36.21
CA MET A 25 39.93 29.90 36.73
C MET A 25 39.92 31.09 35.77
N SER A 26 39.05 32.06 36.03
CA SER A 26 38.66 33.12 35.09
C SER A 26 39.00 34.54 35.57
N PHE A 27 38.71 35.52 34.67
CA PHE A 27 38.53 36.97 34.87
C PHE A 27 39.65 38.00 34.54
N ASN A 28 39.19 39.01 33.78
CA ASN A 28 39.52 40.45 33.83
C ASN A 28 40.89 41.01 33.36
N ALA A 29 40.96 41.29 32.06
CA ALA A 29 40.92 42.65 31.47
C ALA A 29 41.69 43.84 32.10
N ALA A 30 42.51 44.52 31.27
CA ALA A 30 42.77 45.97 31.34
C ALA A 30 43.36 46.55 30.02
N GLY A 31 42.97 47.79 29.65
CA GLY A 31 43.77 48.68 28.77
C GLY A 31 43.54 48.64 27.23
N ALA A 32 43.78 49.74 26.51
CA ALA A 32 42.87 50.89 26.30
C ALA A 32 43.43 51.91 25.27
N GLY A 33 42.54 52.63 24.54
CA GLY A 33 42.86 53.73 23.63
C GLY A 33 43.15 53.33 22.16
N SER A 34 42.89 54.16 21.13
CA SER A 34 42.20 55.48 21.08
C SER A 34 42.01 55.93 19.60
N SER A 35 41.07 56.79 19.17
CA SER A 35 39.72 57.17 19.68
C SER A 35 39.02 58.20 18.76
N ALA A 36 37.74 57.96 18.41
CA ALA A 36 36.72 58.97 17.99
C ALA A 36 36.91 59.66 16.59
N PRO A 37 35.93 60.43 16.03
CA PRO A 37 34.62 60.85 16.61
C PRO A 37 33.34 60.83 15.72
N ALA A 38 32.16 60.76 16.40
CA ALA A 38 30.84 61.42 16.17
C ALA A 38 30.14 61.38 14.77
N SER A 39 28.78 61.39 14.64
CA SER A 39 27.68 62.01 15.44
C SER A 39 26.42 61.12 15.54
N ARG A 40 25.70 60.97 16.69
CA ARG A 40 24.57 61.79 17.25
C ARG A 40 23.36 61.94 16.29
N ASN A 41 22.05 61.85 16.62
CA ASN A 41 21.22 61.73 17.86
C ASN A 41 19.72 61.44 17.45
N ILE A 42 18.67 61.07 18.23
CA ILE A 42 18.43 60.55 19.62
C ILE A 42 16.97 59.95 19.76
N ASP A 43 16.69 59.19 20.83
CA ASP A 43 15.44 58.77 21.56
C ASP A 43 13.98 58.68 20.97
N VAL A 44 13.38 57.46 21.01
CA VAL A 44 12.25 56.93 21.88
C VAL A 44 11.21 57.92 22.51
N PRO A 45 9.89 57.60 22.75
CA PRO A 45 8.94 56.55 22.26
C PRO A 45 7.62 57.12 21.61
N GLY A 46 6.60 56.27 21.32
CA GLY A 46 5.28 56.66 20.72
C GLY A 46 4.19 57.18 21.69
N PRO A 47 2.98 57.59 21.20
CA PRO A 47 1.94 56.60 20.84
C PRO A 47 0.92 56.96 19.70
N SER A 48 0.19 55.93 19.24
CA SER A 48 -1.13 55.85 18.53
C SER A 48 -1.83 57.09 17.91
N THR A 49 -2.25 57.00 16.63
CA THR A 49 -3.68 56.90 16.17
C THR A 49 -3.85 56.86 14.63
N ARG A 50 -4.90 56.14 14.16
CA ARG A 50 -5.44 55.93 12.78
C ARG A 50 -5.42 57.10 11.78
N VAL A 51 -5.28 56.79 10.47
CA VAL A 51 -6.30 56.90 9.36
C VAL A 51 -5.85 55.94 8.21
N ALA A 52 -6.73 55.54 7.26
CA ALA A 52 -6.52 54.38 6.36
C ALA A 52 -6.89 54.59 4.86
N SER A 53 -6.27 53.78 3.98
CA SER A 53 -6.72 53.26 2.65
C SER A 53 -5.61 52.29 2.17
N GLY A 54 -5.80 51.05 1.66
CA GLY A 54 -6.66 50.59 0.56
C GLY A 54 -5.82 50.55 -0.74
N TYR A 55 -5.50 49.45 -1.43
CA TYR A 55 -6.06 48.08 -1.58
C TYR A 55 -4.90 47.05 -1.69
N GLY A 56 -5.06 45.71 -1.67
CA GLY A 56 -6.24 44.86 -1.46
C GLY A 56 -6.35 43.69 -2.45
N LYS A 57 -6.04 42.46 -2.01
CA LYS A 57 -6.58 41.18 -2.57
C LYS A 57 -6.30 40.00 -1.63
N ALA A 58 -7.36 39.48 -1.00
CA ALA A 58 -7.37 38.25 -0.21
C ALA A 58 -8.50 37.32 -0.72
N GLY A 59 -8.49 36.05 -0.29
CA GLY A 59 -9.57 35.10 -0.59
C GLY A 59 -10.86 35.39 0.20
N PRO A 60 -11.97 34.73 -0.15
CA PRO A 60 -13.27 35.00 0.47
C PRO A 60 -13.37 34.42 1.89
N SER A 61 -13.68 35.27 2.87
CA SER A 61 -14.27 34.84 4.14
C SER A 61 -15.77 34.57 3.91
N ALA A 62 -16.17 33.30 3.89
CA ALA A 62 -17.57 32.90 3.77
C ALA A 62 -18.41 33.47 4.93
N SER A 63 -19.69 33.76 4.68
CA SER A 63 -20.55 34.46 5.64
C SER A 63 -21.43 33.50 6.47
N VAL A 64 -21.81 33.90 7.70
CA VAL A 64 -22.70 33.11 8.58
C VAL A 64 -23.98 32.68 7.84
N GLN A 65 -24.55 33.61 7.07
CA GLN A 65 -25.79 33.44 6.29
C GLN A 65 -25.68 32.34 5.22
N GLU A 66 -24.47 32.10 4.72
CA GLU A 66 -24.13 31.08 3.70
C GLU A 66 -24.23 29.67 4.28
N TYR A 67 -23.73 29.46 5.51
CA TYR A 67 -23.85 28.19 6.23
C TYR A 67 -25.27 27.95 6.77
N VAL A 68 -25.98 29.01 7.17
CA VAL A 68 -27.41 28.91 7.53
C VAL A 68 -28.25 28.52 6.30
N ALA A 69 -27.96 29.06 5.13
CA ALA A 69 -28.60 28.66 3.86
C ALA A 69 -28.32 27.19 3.47
N MET A 70 -27.22 26.59 3.96
CA MET A 70 -26.91 25.16 3.82
C MET A 70 -27.59 24.26 4.88
N GLY A 71 -28.48 24.80 5.71
CA GLY A 71 -29.27 24.00 6.68
C GLY A 71 -28.51 23.62 7.95
N PHE A 72 -27.67 24.53 8.45
CA PHE A 72 -27.10 24.49 9.80
C PHE A 72 -27.74 25.56 10.70
N PRO A 73 -28.07 25.27 11.97
CA PRO A 73 -28.63 26.28 12.88
C PRO A 73 -27.67 27.44 13.11
N GLU A 74 -28.17 28.69 13.11
CA GLU A 74 -27.34 29.90 13.21
C GLU A 74 -26.48 29.91 14.50
N GLU A 75 -27.03 29.46 15.63
CA GLU A 75 -26.29 29.32 16.89
C GLU A 75 -25.13 28.31 16.81
N MET A 76 -25.31 27.22 16.04
CA MET A 76 -24.26 26.23 15.79
C MET A 76 -23.16 26.79 14.89
N VAL A 77 -23.52 27.58 13.87
CA VAL A 77 -22.56 28.29 12.99
C VAL A 77 -21.76 29.31 13.80
N LEU A 78 -22.41 30.14 14.62
CA LEU A 78 -21.73 31.14 15.45
C LEU A 78 -20.81 30.50 16.49
N LYS A 79 -21.19 29.36 17.07
CA LYS A 79 -20.34 28.58 17.98
C LYS A 79 -19.14 27.98 17.25
N ALA A 80 -19.36 27.31 16.11
CA ALA A 80 -18.28 26.74 15.30
C ALA A 80 -17.27 27.82 14.83
N MET A 81 -17.74 28.98 14.38
CA MET A 81 -16.85 30.09 13.98
C MET A 81 -16.02 30.66 15.14
N LYS A 82 -16.57 30.66 16.36
CA LYS A 82 -15.85 31.09 17.56
C LYS A 82 -14.77 30.08 17.98
N ASP A 83 -15.06 28.79 17.85
CA ASP A 83 -14.19 27.71 18.30
C ASP A 83 -13.13 27.28 17.25
N ASN A 84 -13.39 27.52 15.96
CA ASN A 84 -12.48 27.22 14.82
C ASN A 84 -11.45 28.33 14.56
N GLY A 85 -11.70 29.58 14.96
CA GLY A 85 -10.80 30.71 14.71
C GLY A 85 -10.62 31.04 13.22
N ASP A 86 -9.43 31.52 12.84
CA ASP A 86 -9.11 32.03 11.49
C ASP A 86 -8.66 30.92 10.50
N ASP A 87 -8.75 29.64 10.90
CA ASP A 87 -8.27 28.46 10.14
C ASP A 87 -9.23 28.03 9.00
N GLY A 88 -9.69 29.00 8.21
CA GLY A 88 -10.29 28.78 6.89
C GLY A 88 -11.73 28.24 6.85
N ALA A 89 -12.30 28.27 5.63
CA ALA A 89 -13.70 27.90 5.38
C ALA A 89 -13.96 26.37 5.41
N ASP A 90 -12.96 25.56 5.08
CA ASP A 90 -13.11 24.09 4.98
C ASP A 90 -13.11 23.42 6.37
N SER A 91 -12.24 23.84 7.28
CA SER A 91 -12.19 23.37 8.67
C SER A 91 -13.52 23.64 9.40
N LEU A 92 -14.13 24.80 9.11
CA LEU A 92 -15.42 25.18 9.68
C LEU A 92 -16.55 24.21 9.25
N VAL A 93 -16.48 23.64 8.05
CA VAL A 93 -17.45 22.62 7.59
C VAL A 93 -17.27 21.31 8.35
N GLU A 94 -16.04 20.85 8.60
CA GLU A 94 -15.83 19.65 9.44
C GLU A 94 -16.29 19.87 10.88
N PHE A 95 -16.06 21.05 11.47
CA PHE A 95 -16.59 21.41 12.79
C PHE A 95 -18.13 21.42 12.83
N LEU A 96 -18.78 21.99 11.81
CA LEU A 96 -20.24 22.02 11.71
C LEU A 96 -20.85 20.63 11.51
N LEU A 97 -20.23 19.78 10.70
CA LEU A 97 -20.63 18.37 10.55
C LEU A 97 -20.42 17.59 11.86
N THR A 98 -19.36 17.90 12.62
CA THR A 98 -19.09 17.28 13.93
C THR A 98 -20.13 17.68 14.97
N TYR A 99 -20.49 18.96 15.09
CA TYR A 99 -21.58 19.39 15.98
C TYR A 99 -22.92 18.79 15.57
N LYS A 100 -23.23 18.76 14.25
CA LYS A 100 -24.45 18.13 13.73
C LYS A 100 -24.50 16.62 13.96
N ALA A 101 -23.36 15.94 14.10
CA ALA A 101 -23.31 14.52 14.48
C ALA A 101 -23.55 14.30 15.99
N ILE A 102 -23.23 15.28 16.84
CA ILE A 102 -23.44 15.22 18.29
C ILE A 102 -24.93 15.48 18.64
N ASP A 103 -25.57 16.45 17.99
CA ASP A 103 -26.98 16.80 18.22
C ASP A 103 -28.00 15.74 17.70
N ASN A 104 -27.54 14.67 17.05
CA ASN A 104 -28.39 13.58 16.51
C ASN A 104 -28.39 12.31 17.38
N ASP A 105 -27.82 12.34 18.60
CA ASP A 105 -27.93 11.24 19.57
C ASP A 105 -29.02 11.57 20.62
N PRO A 106 -30.17 10.86 20.65
CA PRO A 106 -31.30 11.18 21.50
C PRO A 106 -31.13 10.72 22.97
N SER A 107 -29.90 10.63 23.48
CA SER A 107 -29.58 9.98 24.76
C SER A 107 -28.92 10.87 25.84
N VAL A 108 -28.96 12.20 25.70
CA VAL A 108 -28.53 13.14 26.76
C VAL A 108 -29.56 14.24 27.01
N ASP A 109 -30.56 13.95 27.85
CA ASP A 109 -31.31 15.01 28.53
C ASP A 109 -30.39 15.69 29.56
N ASN A 110 -30.33 17.02 29.52
CA ASN A 110 -29.31 17.80 30.21
C ASN A 110 -29.94 19.00 30.94
N GLY A 111 -30.71 18.68 31.98
CA GLY A 111 -31.23 19.66 32.94
C GLY A 111 -30.11 20.50 33.57
N SER A 112 -30.32 21.81 33.63
CA SER A 112 -29.27 22.77 33.98
C SER A 112 -28.87 22.76 35.46
N ALA A 113 -27.59 23.04 35.73
CA ALA A 113 -26.99 22.97 37.06
C ALA A 113 -27.37 24.15 37.99
N TYR A 114 -27.43 23.90 39.30
CA TYR A 114 -27.08 24.90 40.33
C TYR A 114 -26.73 24.29 41.70
N GLY A 115 -25.57 24.68 42.25
CA GLY A 115 -25.43 25.15 43.64
C GLY A 115 -25.45 24.20 44.86
N CYS A 116 -24.27 24.04 45.47
CA CYS A 116 -24.01 24.25 46.93
C CYS A 116 -24.31 23.14 47.99
N ALA A 117 -23.21 22.48 48.42
CA ALA A 117 -22.76 22.32 49.82
C ALA A 117 -23.45 21.40 50.89
N THR A 118 -22.55 20.72 51.62
CA THR A 118 -22.57 20.33 53.07
C THR A 118 -23.42 19.17 53.63
N GLN A 119 -22.68 18.10 53.99
CA GLN A 119 -22.66 17.38 55.29
C GLN A 119 -23.71 16.29 55.67
N ALA A 120 -23.26 15.48 56.64
CA ALA A 120 -23.95 14.50 57.50
C ALA A 120 -24.12 13.06 56.96
N ALA A 121 -24.27 12.13 57.92
CA ALA A 121 -24.22 10.67 57.77
C ALA A 121 -25.47 10.02 58.42
N GLU A 122 -25.44 8.70 58.65
CA GLU A 122 -26.45 7.88 59.38
C GLU A 122 -27.81 7.72 58.64
N ASP A 123 -28.60 6.64 58.78
CA ASP A 123 -28.32 5.21 59.06
C ASP A 123 -29.59 4.38 58.72
N SER A 124 -29.52 3.05 58.87
CA SER A 124 -30.64 2.07 59.06
C SER A 124 -31.75 1.81 58.00
N ASP A 125 -31.73 0.57 57.49
CA ASP A 125 -32.70 -0.53 57.74
C ASP A 125 -34.16 -0.58 57.18
N ASP A 126 -34.46 -1.78 56.66
CA ASP A 126 -35.66 -2.65 56.74
C ASP A 126 -37.04 -2.34 56.08
N ASP A 127 -37.45 -3.33 55.26
CA ASP A 127 -38.76 -3.99 55.07
C ASP A 127 -40.11 -3.28 55.31
N ILE A 128 -41.08 -3.55 54.40
CA ILE A 128 -42.33 -4.29 54.72
C ILE A 128 -43.16 -4.65 53.46
N LEU A 129 -43.94 -5.74 53.54
CA LEU A 129 -44.91 -6.23 52.55
C LEU A 129 -46.22 -5.38 52.48
N GLU A 130 -46.97 -5.47 51.38
CA GLU A 130 -48.31 -6.12 51.40
C GLU A 130 -48.91 -6.40 50.00
N ASN A 131 -49.67 -7.49 49.90
CA ASN A 131 -50.53 -7.85 48.76
C ASN A 131 -51.97 -7.38 49.04
N TRP A 132 -52.81 -7.27 48.00
CA TRP A 132 -54.02 -8.13 47.96
C TRP A 132 -54.61 -8.35 46.56
N ASP A 133 -55.55 -9.29 46.46
CA ASP A 133 -55.96 -10.03 45.26
C ASP A 133 -57.45 -9.77 44.87
N THR A 134 -58.08 -10.75 44.19
CA THR A 134 -59.54 -10.93 43.90
C THR A 134 -60.10 -10.16 42.67
N ASP A 135 -61.09 -10.63 41.87
CA ASP A 135 -61.87 -11.91 41.76
C ASP A 135 -62.63 -11.91 40.39
N ASN A 136 -63.22 -12.97 39.77
CA ASN A 136 -63.20 -14.44 39.87
C ASN A 136 -63.88 -15.07 38.61
N ALA A 137 -63.84 -16.41 38.45
CA ALA A 137 -64.88 -17.29 37.84
C ALA A 137 -65.36 -17.09 36.36
N SER A 138 -65.84 -18.09 35.59
CA SER A 138 -65.91 -19.59 35.61
C SER A 138 -66.61 -20.07 34.29
N GLU A 139 -66.63 -21.32 33.80
CA GLU A 139 -65.96 -22.60 34.09
C GLU A 139 -66.04 -23.57 32.87
N ARG A 140 -65.18 -24.62 32.84
CA ARG A 140 -65.33 -25.97 32.21
C ARG A 140 -65.73 -26.15 30.72
N ASN A 141 -64.84 -26.81 29.97
CA ASN A 141 -64.97 -28.26 29.70
C ASN A 141 -63.65 -28.94 29.23
N LYS A 142 -63.66 -30.28 29.02
CA LYS A 142 -62.44 -31.13 28.96
C LYS A 142 -61.88 -31.46 27.54
N GLY A 143 -60.68 -30.93 27.23
CA GLY A 143 -59.55 -31.59 26.52
C GLY A 143 -59.75 -32.21 25.12
N PRO A 144 -58.73 -32.88 24.55
CA PRO A 144 -57.33 -33.04 24.99
C PRO A 144 -56.35 -32.08 24.28
N ALA A 145 -55.05 -32.19 24.56
CA ALA A 145 -54.02 -31.28 24.05
C ALA A 145 -53.68 -31.44 22.56
N PHE A 146 -53.40 -30.30 21.91
CA PHE A 146 -52.51 -30.15 20.75
C PHE A 146 -51.61 -28.93 20.98
N ASP A 147 -50.51 -28.84 20.24
CA ASP A 147 -49.40 -27.90 20.46
C ASP A 147 -49.40 -26.81 19.38
N GLU A 148 -49.85 -25.61 19.72
CA GLU A 148 -49.90 -24.42 18.85
C GLU A 148 -48.99 -23.33 19.41
N SER A 149 -47.70 -23.42 19.10
CA SER A 149 -46.69 -22.37 19.38
C SER A 149 -45.88 -21.96 18.13
N GLY A 150 -46.32 -22.34 16.94
CA GLY A 150 -45.60 -22.09 15.68
C GLY A 150 -46.03 -20.84 14.88
N ASP A 151 -47.23 -20.32 15.12
CA ASP A 151 -47.86 -19.37 14.19
C ASP A 151 -47.55 -17.90 14.49
N GLU A 152 -47.30 -17.54 15.76
CA GLU A 152 -46.90 -16.18 16.18
C GLU A 152 -45.52 -15.78 15.58
N ASP A 153 -44.52 -16.67 15.69
CA ASP A 153 -43.18 -16.45 15.13
C ASP A 153 -43.22 -16.26 13.60
N PHE A 154 -44.04 -17.05 12.90
CA PHE A 154 -44.18 -16.97 11.44
C PHE A 154 -44.84 -15.67 10.98
N LEU A 155 -45.82 -15.16 11.73
CA LEU A 155 -46.42 -13.85 11.48
C LEU A 155 -45.42 -12.71 11.72
N HIS A 156 -44.56 -12.83 12.74
CA HIS A 156 -43.53 -11.83 13.00
C HIS A 156 -42.41 -11.82 11.94
N GLU A 157 -41.98 -12.99 11.44
CA GLU A 157 -40.99 -13.11 10.36
C GLU A 157 -41.51 -12.49 9.04
N MET A 158 -42.78 -12.73 8.71
CA MET A 158 -43.45 -12.12 7.55
C MET A 158 -43.53 -10.59 7.68
N ALA A 159 -43.96 -10.05 8.82
CA ALA A 159 -44.10 -8.61 9.02
C ALA A 159 -42.77 -7.84 8.86
N GLN A 160 -41.67 -8.36 9.41
CA GLN A 160 -40.34 -7.75 9.24
C GLN A 160 -39.83 -7.84 7.79
N LYS A 161 -40.30 -8.82 7.01
CA LYS A 161 -39.91 -8.97 5.61
C LYS A 161 -40.54 -7.87 4.76
N ASP A 162 -41.83 -7.63 4.96
CA ASP A 162 -42.60 -6.66 4.20
C ASP A 162 -42.15 -5.22 4.52
N GLU A 163 -41.86 -4.90 5.79
CA GLU A 163 -41.25 -3.62 6.20
C GLU A 163 -39.93 -3.31 5.45
N LYS A 164 -39.05 -4.30 5.29
CA LYS A 164 -37.78 -4.14 4.57
C LYS A 164 -37.98 -4.00 3.05
N VAL A 165 -39.01 -4.62 2.48
CA VAL A 165 -39.37 -4.44 1.07
C VAL A 165 -39.96 -3.04 0.86
N GLU A 166 -40.87 -2.60 1.71
CA GLU A 166 -41.47 -1.25 1.66
C GLU A 166 -40.39 -0.16 1.76
N TYR A 167 -39.40 -0.30 2.65
CA TYR A 167 -38.30 0.67 2.75
C TYR A 167 -37.46 0.74 1.46
N LEU A 168 -37.20 -0.39 0.80
CA LEU A 168 -36.47 -0.42 -0.48
C LEU A 168 -37.29 0.17 -1.64
N VAL A 169 -38.61 -0.07 -1.67
CA VAL A 169 -39.53 0.55 -2.64
C VAL A 169 -39.60 2.07 -2.43
N ASN A 170 -39.63 2.53 -1.17
CA ASN A 170 -39.57 3.95 -0.84
C ASN A 170 -38.20 4.61 -1.17
N MET A 171 -37.12 3.84 -1.31
CA MET A 171 -35.86 4.30 -1.91
C MET A 171 -35.84 4.24 -3.45
N GLY A 172 -36.95 3.88 -4.09
CA GLY A 172 -37.14 3.91 -5.55
C GLY A 172 -36.78 2.61 -6.29
N PHE A 173 -36.57 1.49 -5.59
CA PHE A 173 -36.34 0.19 -6.23
C PHE A 173 -37.66 -0.51 -6.61
N PRO A 174 -37.70 -1.34 -7.68
CA PRO A 174 -38.85 -2.17 -7.99
C PRO A 174 -39.17 -3.18 -6.86
N GLU A 175 -40.44 -3.37 -6.57
CA GLU A 175 -40.94 -4.25 -5.49
C GLU A 175 -40.52 -5.72 -5.69
N ASP A 176 -40.50 -6.19 -6.93
CA ASP A 176 -40.05 -7.53 -7.30
C ASP A 176 -38.52 -7.69 -7.12
N GLU A 177 -37.74 -6.69 -7.49
CA GLU A 177 -36.28 -6.67 -7.24
C GLU A 177 -35.95 -6.58 -5.75
N ALA A 178 -36.67 -5.76 -4.98
CA ALA A 178 -36.54 -5.67 -3.52
C ALA A 178 -36.89 -7.01 -2.84
N THR A 179 -38.02 -7.61 -3.21
CA THR A 179 -38.45 -8.93 -2.70
C THR A 179 -37.45 -10.03 -3.07
N MET A 180 -36.90 -10.00 -4.29
CA MET A 180 -35.82 -10.91 -4.71
C MET A 180 -34.52 -10.69 -3.94
N ALA A 181 -34.16 -9.44 -3.61
CA ALA A 181 -32.95 -9.14 -2.85
C ALA A 181 -33.05 -9.63 -1.40
N VAL A 182 -34.17 -9.36 -0.71
CA VAL A 182 -34.43 -9.88 0.66
C VAL A 182 -34.39 -11.41 0.67
N THR A 183 -35.06 -12.05 -0.30
CA THR A 183 -35.08 -13.51 -0.44
C THR A 183 -33.72 -14.11 -0.82
N ARG A 184 -32.81 -13.34 -1.44
CA ARG A 184 -31.46 -13.78 -1.83
C ARG A 184 -30.41 -13.59 -0.72
N CYS A 185 -30.48 -12.48 0.01
CA CYS A 185 -29.50 -12.10 1.02
C CYS A 185 -29.84 -12.61 2.44
N GLY A 186 -31.10 -12.97 2.68
CA GLY A 186 -31.60 -13.40 3.99
C GLY A 186 -32.14 -12.24 4.82
N GLN A 187 -33.08 -12.55 5.71
CA GLN A 187 -33.84 -11.55 6.47
C GLN A 187 -32.95 -10.72 7.42
N ASP A 188 -31.81 -11.26 7.88
CA ASP A 188 -30.83 -10.55 8.71
C ASP A 188 -30.02 -9.46 7.97
N ALA A 189 -30.14 -9.37 6.64
CA ALA A 189 -29.38 -8.40 5.85
C ALA A 189 -29.75 -6.95 6.20
N SER A 190 -28.75 -6.07 6.16
CA SER A 190 -28.95 -4.62 6.27
C SER A 190 -29.40 -4.03 4.93
N ILE A 191 -30.14 -2.92 5.00
CA ILE A 191 -30.73 -2.24 3.84
C ILE A 191 -29.66 -1.87 2.78
N ALA A 192 -28.45 -1.49 3.21
CA ALA A 192 -27.32 -1.23 2.31
C ALA A 192 -26.90 -2.48 1.51
N VAL A 193 -26.80 -3.65 2.15
CA VAL A 193 -26.43 -4.92 1.48
C VAL A 193 -27.54 -5.39 0.53
N LEU A 194 -28.80 -5.08 0.86
CA LEU A 194 -29.94 -5.35 -0.01
C LEU A 194 -29.93 -4.45 -1.25
N ALA A 195 -29.71 -3.13 -1.08
CA ALA A 195 -29.56 -2.19 -2.18
C ALA A 195 -28.36 -2.53 -3.08
N ASP A 196 -27.20 -2.89 -2.51
CA ASP A 196 -26.04 -3.39 -3.26
C ASP A 196 -26.38 -4.64 -4.09
N SER A 197 -27.20 -5.56 -3.55
CA SER A 197 -27.65 -6.76 -4.26
C SER A 197 -28.63 -6.46 -5.40
N ILE A 198 -29.48 -5.43 -5.27
CA ILE A 198 -30.34 -4.94 -6.36
C ILE A 198 -29.46 -4.30 -7.44
N TYR A 199 -28.59 -3.36 -7.08
CA TYR A 199 -27.73 -2.65 -8.01
C TYR A 199 -26.78 -3.61 -8.77
N ALA A 200 -26.23 -4.62 -8.09
CA ALA A 200 -25.44 -5.67 -8.71
C ALA A 200 -26.26 -6.56 -9.67
N ALA A 201 -27.54 -6.78 -9.40
CA ALA A 201 -28.44 -7.52 -10.30
C ALA A 201 -28.82 -6.70 -11.54
N GLN A 202 -29.19 -5.44 -11.36
CA GLN A 202 -29.47 -4.49 -12.46
C GLN A 202 -28.25 -4.33 -13.37
N THR A 203 -27.06 -4.15 -12.79
CA THR A 203 -25.79 -4.02 -13.54
C THR A 203 -25.46 -5.31 -14.32
N ALA A 204 -25.80 -6.48 -13.78
CA ALA A 204 -25.63 -7.76 -14.48
C ALA A 204 -26.65 -7.97 -15.64
N GLY A 205 -27.73 -7.18 -15.69
CA GLY A 205 -28.73 -7.24 -16.77
C GLY A 205 -28.38 -6.42 -18.01
N TYR A 206 -27.53 -5.39 -17.91
CA TYR A 206 -27.29 -4.43 -18.99
C TYR A 206 -26.18 -4.86 -19.99
N GLY A 207 -26.40 -6.01 -20.63
CA GLY A 207 -25.64 -6.47 -21.80
C GLY A 207 -26.44 -6.35 -23.10
N TYR A 208 -26.28 -5.24 -23.82
CA TYR A 208 -26.77 -4.92 -25.18
C TYR A 208 -27.76 -5.91 -25.86
N CYS A 209 -29.00 -5.45 -26.09
CA CYS A 209 -29.85 -5.94 -27.18
C CYS A 209 -30.56 -4.77 -27.87
N GLY A 210 -30.24 -4.53 -29.15
CA GLY A 210 -30.92 -3.53 -29.99
C GLY A 210 -32.12 -4.12 -30.72
N LYS A 211 -33.21 -3.36 -30.85
CA LYS A 211 -34.47 -3.84 -31.46
C LYS A 211 -34.40 -3.97 -32.98
N SER A 212 -34.55 -5.19 -33.51
CA SER A 212 -35.31 -5.55 -34.73
C SER A 212 -35.16 -7.07 -34.99
N SER A 213 -36.12 -7.80 -35.55
CA SER A 213 -37.46 -7.45 -36.05
C SER A 213 -38.48 -8.56 -35.70
N ASP A 214 -39.74 -8.31 -35.97
CA ASP A 214 -40.85 -9.24 -35.73
C ASP A 214 -40.78 -10.52 -36.58
N HIS A 215 -41.22 -11.64 -36.01
CA HIS A 215 -42.05 -12.64 -36.68
C HIS A 215 -42.70 -13.57 -35.64
N GLU A 216 -43.99 -13.87 -35.84
CA GLU A 216 -44.77 -14.82 -35.05
C GLU A 216 -44.42 -16.27 -35.44
N ASP A 217 -44.48 -17.22 -34.51
CA ASP A 217 -45.63 -18.15 -34.35
C ASP A 217 -45.41 -19.15 -33.18
N ASN A 218 -46.43 -19.93 -32.87
CA ASN A 218 -46.60 -20.80 -31.71
C ASN A 218 -45.81 -22.12 -31.77
N SER A 219 -45.41 -22.67 -30.60
CA SER A 219 -45.94 -23.98 -30.15
C SER A 219 -45.48 -24.47 -28.76
N TYR A 220 -46.33 -25.29 -28.17
CA TYR A 220 -46.24 -25.94 -26.86
C TYR A 220 -45.07 -26.94 -26.69
N GLY A 221 -44.57 -27.05 -25.44
CA GLY A 221 -44.57 -28.36 -24.77
C GLY A 221 -43.29 -28.86 -24.07
N GLY A 222 -43.48 -29.48 -22.89
CA GLY A 222 -42.66 -30.64 -22.48
C GLY A 222 -41.60 -30.47 -21.38
N ARG A 223 -41.99 -30.53 -20.10
CA ARG A 223 -41.06 -30.90 -19.00
C ARG A 223 -40.60 -32.36 -19.16
N LYS A 224 -39.31 -32.66 -18.97
CA LYS A 224 -38.83 -33.91 -18.34
C LYS A 224 -37.38 -33.83 -17.82
N LYS A 225 -37.09 -34.55 -16.72
CA LYS A 225 -35.76 -34.62 -16.06
C LYS A 225 -34.90 -35.74 -16.67
N GLY A 226 -33.58 -35.60 -16.70
CA GLY A 226 -32.68 -36.68 -17.17
C GLY A 226 -31.16 -36.45 -17.00
N ARG A 227 -30.59 -36.94 -15.90
CA ARG A 227 -29.18 -37.38 -15.72
C ARG A 227 -29.25 -38.79 -15.09
N PRO A 228 -28.21 -39.66 -15.08
CA PRO A 228 -26.78 -39.40 -15.35
C PRO A 228 -26.07 -40.46 -16.26
N GLY A 229 -24.73 -40.42 -16.39
CA GLY A 229 -23.95 -41.68 -16.45
C GLY A 229 -22.71 -41.80 -17.37
N ASN A 230 -21.52 -41.87 -16.75
CA ASN A 230 -20.34 -42.67 -17.12
C ASN A 230 -19.68 -42.66 -18.53
N LYS A 231 -18.56 -41.92 -18.60
CA LYS A 231 -17.19 -42.41 -18.88
C LYS A 231 -17.02 -43.71 -19.71
N ARG A 232 -16.41 -43.62 -20.90
CA ARG A 232 -15.47 -44.65 -21.41
C ARG A 232 -14.26 -44.03 -22.12
N LYS A 233 -13.05 -44.52 -21.80
CA LYS A 233 -11.80 -44.19 -22.50
C LYS A 233 -11.74 -44.90 -23.86
N ARG A 234 -11.09 -44.31 -24.87
CA ARG A 234 -10.58 -45.07 -26.03
C ARG A 234 -9.32 -44.43 -26.62
N LYS A 235 -8.16 -45.06 -26.41
CA LYS A 235 -6.95 -44.82 -27.23
C LYS A 235 -7.17 -45.46 -28.61
N ARG A 236 -6.73 -44.81 -29.69
CA ARG A 236 -6.19 -45.47 -30.91
C ARG A 236 -5.03 -44.64 -31.48
N PHE A 237 -4.34 -45.23 -32.45
CA PHE A 237 -2.99 -44.84 -32.91
C PHE A 237 -3.01 -43.73 -33.96
N GLY A 238 -1.85 -43.14 -34.21
CA GLY A 238 -1.68 -42.04 -35.15
C GLY A 238 -1.66 -42.44 -36.63
N GLY A 239 -1.67 -41.40 -37.47
CA GLY A 239 -1.36 -41.44 -38.89
C GLY A 239 -0.79 -40.08 -39.28
N GLN A 240 0.20 -40.04 -40.17
CA GLN A 240 0.76 -38.79 -40.67
C GLN A 240 -0.12 -38.24 -41.80
N ALA A 241 -0.43 -36.95 -41.73
CA ALA A 241 -0.87 -36.14 -42.86
C ALA A 241 -0.28 -34.73 -42.68
N GLN A 242 0.22 -34.13 -43.76
CA GLN A 242 0.83 -32.81 -43.73
C GLN A 242 -0.23 -31.70 -43.90
N GLY A 243 0.00 -30.57 -43.24
CA GLY A 243 -0.44 -29.25 -43.71
C GLY A 243 -1.94 -28.92 -43.56
N SER A 244 -2.30 -28.25 -42.46
CA SER A 244 -3.16 -27.05 -42.53
C SER A 244 -3.28 -26.38 -41.15
N ARG A 245 -3.12 -25.06 -41.13
CA ARG A 245 -3.30 -24.12 -40.00
C ARG A 245 -2.55 -24.42 -38.70
N GLU A 246 -1.76 -23.43 -38.27
CA GLU A 246 -1.49 -23.22 -36.85
C GLU A 246 -2.82 -23.04 -36.10
N PRO A 247 -2.98 -23.55 -34.87
CA PRO A 247 -4.14 -23.23 -34.05
C PRO A 247 -4.24 -21.71 -33.85
N LEU A 248 -5.46 -21.18 -33.85
CA LEU A 248 -5.71 -19.83 -33.36
C LEU A 248 -5.30 -19.81 -31.88
N ASP A 249 -4.30 -19.00 -31.57
CA ASP A 249 -3.70 -18.87 -30.25
C ASP A 249 -4.78 -18.36 -29.27
N SER A 250 -5.15 -19.16 -28.28
CA SER A 250 -6.15 -18.76 -27.29
C SER A 250 -5.52 -17.78 -26.31
N ASP A 251 -5.73 -16.47 -26.54
CA ASP A 251 -5.17 -15.36 -25.74
C ASP A 251 -5.52 -15.41 -24.24
N ASP A 252 -6.43 -16.29 -23.83
CA ASP A 252 -6.90 -16.50 -22.47
C ASP A 252 -5.95 -17.27 -21.52
N GLU A 253 -4.91 -17.96 -22.00
CA GLU A 253 -4.01 -18.72 -21.11
C GLU A 253 -3.01 -17.80 -20.37
N PRO A 254 -2.98 -17.80 -19.02
CA PRO A 254 -2.02 -17.00 -18.27
C PRO A 254 -0.60 -17.58 -18.41
N MET A 255 0.39 -16.71 -18.63
CA MET A 255 1.80 -17.09 -18.67
C MET A 255 2.18 -17.87 -17.38
N PRO A 256 2.71 -19.11 -17.49
CA PRO A 256 2.92 -19.96 -16.33
C PRO A 256 4.08 -19.45 -15.46
N LEU A 257 3.78 -19.09 -14.21
CA LEU A 257 4.81 -18.67 -13.25
C LEU A 257 5.68 -19.88 -12.84
N PRO A 258 7.02 -19.79 -12.93
CA PRO A 258 7.91 -20.88 -12.57
C PRO A 258 7.85 -21.18 -11.07
N ASN A 259 7.95 -22.46 -10.71
CA ASN A 259 8.01 -22.89 -9.32
C ASN A 259 9.20 -23.86 -9.14
N PRO A 260 10.28 -23.46 -8.43
CA PRO A 260 10.45 -22.20 -7.72
C PRO A 260 10.70 -20.97 -8.63
N MET A 261 10.28 -19.78 -8.18
CA MET A 261 10.53 -18.50 -8.86
C MET A 261 11.98 -18.01 -8.63
N VAL A 262 12.92 -18.57 -9.39
CA VAL A 262 14.38 -18.36 -9.22
C VAL A 262 15.01 -17.48 -10.30
N GLY A 263 14.20 -16.91 -11.19
CA GLY A 263 14.68 -16.16 -12.35
C GLY A 263 15.52 -17.02 -13.30
N PHE A 264 16.54 -16.40 -13.88
CA PHE A 264 17.51 -17.01 -14.79
C PHE A 264 18.79 -17.49 -14.07
N GLY A 265 18.77 -17.53 -12.73
CA GLY A 265 19.83 -18.04 -11.88
C GLY A 265 19.94 -17.26 -10.57
N LEU A 266 20.16 -17.96 -9.45
CA LEU A 266 20.37 -17.33 -8.14
C LEU A 266 21.88 -17.21 -7.81
N PRO A 267 22.28 -16.33 -6.88
CA PRO A 267 23.67 -16.20 -6.42
C PRO A 267 24.40 -17.50 -6.02
N ASN A 268 23.65 -18.53 -5.65
CA ASN A 268 24.17 -19.83 -5.22
C ASN A 268 23.78 -20.97 -6.18
N GLY A 269 23.28 -20.67 -7.39
CA GLY A 269 22.70 -21.65 -8.31
C GLY A 269 22.86 -21.26 -9.78
N SER A 270 23.97 -21.71 -10.38
CA SER A 270 24.31 -21.46 -11.79
C SER A 270 23.71 -22.52 -12.71
N THR A 271 22.47 -22.30 -13.16
CA THR A 271 21.95 -22.90 -14.40
C THR A 271 22.00 -21.84 -15.50
N PRO A 272 22.96 -21.88 -16.44
CA PRO A 272 23.04 -20.88 -17.50
C PRO A 272 21.81 -20.92 -18.40
N VAL A 273 20.88 -19.98 -18.22
CA VAL A 273 19.76 -19.82 -19.15
C VAL A 273 20.26 -19.20 -20.44
N ASN A 274 20.38 -20.03 -21.48
CA ASN A 274 20.72 -19.55 -22.81
C ASN A 274 19.51 -18.81 -23.41
N ARG A 275 19.51 -17.48 -23.32
CA ARG A 275 18.53 -16.63 -24.01
C ARG A 275 19.16 -15.94 -25.21
N SER A 276 18.48 -16.00 -26.35
CA SER A 276 18.77 -15.13 -27.49
C SER A 276 17.89 -13.89 -27.38
N LEU A 277 18.45 -12.71 -27.68
CA LEU A 277 17.70 -11.46 -27.80
C LEU A 277 17.51 -11.13 -29.29
N PRO A 278 16.35 -10.60 -29.71
CA PRO A 278 16.22 -9.99 -31.04
C PRO A 278 17.23 -8.86 -31.21
N GLY A 279 17.76 -8.67 -32.42
CA GLY A 279 18.79 -7.64 -32.67
C GLY A 279 18.37 -6.22 -32.26
N GLN A 280 17.07 -5.90 -32.38
CA GLN A 280 16.48 -4.63 -31.96
C GLN A 280 16.51 -4.39 -30.43
N ALA A 281 16.62 -5.46 -29.63
CA ALA A 281 16.65 -5.39 -28.17
C ALA A 281 18.08 -5.25 -27.59
N ILE A 282 19.11 -5.51 -28.40
CA ILE A 282 20.51 -5.56 -27.95
C ILE A 282 21.12 -4.16 -27.86
N GLY A 283 22.03 -3.97 -26.90
CA GLY A 283 22.90 -2.80 -26.80
C GLY A 283 22.43 -1.72 -25.81
N PRO A 284 23.16 -0.59 -25.72
CA PRO A 284 22.71 0.59 -25.00
C PRO A 284 21.53 1.26 -25.75
N PRO A 285 20.54 1.83 -25.04
CA PRO A 285 20.38 1.80 -23.60
C PRO A 285 20.05 0.38 -23.13
N TYR A 286 20.69 -0.05 -22.05
CA TYR A 286 20.13 -1.16 -21.30
C TYR A 286 18.79 -0.72 -20.73
N PHE A 287 17.83 -1.61 -20.63
CA PHE A 287 16.53 -1.30 -20.03
C PHE A 287 16.11 -2.36 -19.04
N TYR A 288 15.33 -1.95 -18.05
CA TYR A 288 14.89 -2.81 -16.95
C TYR A 288 13.52 -2.37 -16.45
N TYR A 289 12.50 -3.21 -16.67
CA TYR A 289 11.13 -2.97 -16.25
C TYR A 289 10.66 -4.00 -15.22
N GLU A 290 10.14 -3.52 -14.07
CA GLU A 290 9.57 -4.35 -12.99
C GLU A 290 8.03 -4.34 -13.04
N ASN A 291 7.41 -5.49 -12.78
CA ASN A 291 5.98 -5.55 -12.46
C ASN A 291 5.65 -6.74 -11.52
N VAL A 292 4.47 -6.70 -10.90
CA VAL A 292 3.91 -7.77 -10.06
C VAL A 292 3.80 -9.09 -10.84
N ALA A 293 4.41 -10.16 -10.33
CA ALA A 293 4.36 -11.47 -11.01
C ALA A 293 2.92 -12.02 -11.14
N LEU A 294 2.08 -11.79 -10.14
CA LEU A 294 0.68 -12.20 -10.10
C LEU A 294 -0.27 -11.18 -10.77
N ALA A 295 0.19 -10.55 -11.86
CA ALA A 295 -0.62 -9.65 -12.66
C ALA A 295 -1.85 -10.36 -13.30
N PRO A 296 -2.88 -9.63 -13.75
CA PRO A 296 -4.00 -10.21 -14.49
C PRO A 296 -3.58 -11.00 -15.75
N LYS A 297 -4.52 -11.81 -16.27
CA LYS A 297 -4.36 -12.52 -17.55
C LYS A 297 -4.01 -11.54 -18.68
N GLY A 298 -3.29 -12.01 -19.71
CA GLY A 298 -2.85 -11.19 -20.84
C GLY A 298 -1.72 -10.20 -20.53
N VAL A 299 -1.67 -9.60 -19.34
CA VAL A 299 -0.76 -8.49 -19.00
C VAL A 299 0.72 -8.81 -19.29
N TRP A 300 1.21 -9.97 -18.87
CA TRP A 300 2.59 -10.38 -19.18
C TRP A 300 2.82 -10.74 -20.67
N LYS A 301 1.79 -11.19 -21.41
CA LYS A 301 1.88 -11.39 -22.87
C LYS A 301 2.02 -10.03 -23.57
N THR A 302 1.23 -9.04 -23.17
CA THR A 302 1.29 -7.67 -23.72
C THR A 302 2.60 -6.97 -23.37
N ILE A 303 3.04 -6.99 -22.10
CA ILE A 303 4.32 -6.36 -21.70
C ILE A 303 5.49 -7.02 -22.44
N SER A 304 5.51 -8.35 -22.56
CA SER A 304 6.50 -9.08 -23.36
C SER A 304 6.49 -8.61 -24.83
N ARG A 305 5.31 -8.58 -25.46
CA ARG A 305 5.14 -8.18 -26.87
C ARG A 305 5.65 -6.77 -27.17
N PHE A 306 5.38 -5.80 -26.29
CA PHE A 306 5.89 -4.44 -26.45
C PHE A 306 7.40 -4.34 -26.15
N LEU A 307 7.93 -5.10 -25.18
CA LEU A 307 9.35 -5.14 -24.86
C LEU A 307 10.11 -6.21 -25.68
N TYR A 308 9.92 -6.19 -27.00
CA TYR A 308 10.61 -7.01 -28.02
C TYR A 308 10.51 -8.54 -27.81
N ASP A 309 9.36 -9.02 -27.37
CA ASP A 309 9.09 -10.44 -27.06
C ASP A 309 10.06 -11.07 -26.04
N ILE A 310 10.71 -10.25 -25.20
CA ILE A 310 11.64 -10.73 -24.18
C ILE A 310 10.87 -11.39 -23.02
N GLN A 311 11.16 -12.67 -22.80
CA GLN A 311 10.63 -13.44 -21.68
C GLN A 311 10.95 -12.76 -20.32
N PRO A 312 9.94 -12.55 -19.43
CA PRO A 312 10.15 -12.02 -18.09
C PRO A 312 10.92 -12.97 -17.17
N GLU A 313 11.90 -12.42 -16.45
CA GLU A 313 12.60 -13.08 -15.37
C GLU A 313 11.75 -13.06 -14.08
N PHE A 314 11.11 -14.18 -13.74
CA PHE A 314 10.24 -14.29 -12.57
C PHE A 314 11.01 -14.72 -11.30
N VAL A 315 11.10 -13.81 -10.33
CA VAL A 315 11.87 -13.96 -9.08
C VAL A 315 10.99 -13.72 -7.85
N ASP A 316 11.26 -14.45 -6.77
CA ASP A 316 10.73 -14.20 -5.43
C ASP A 316 11.85 -13.73 -4.50
N SER A 317 11.79 -12.48 -4.03
CA SER A 317 12.89 -11.86 -3.24
C SER A 317 13.21 -12.56 -1.92
N LYS A 318 12.40 -13.55 -1.50
CA LYS A 318 12.73 -14.45 -0.38
C LYS A 318 14.05 -15.21 -0.52
N PHE A 319 14.58 -15.31 -1.75
CA PHE A 319 15.89 -15.91 -2.02
C PHE A 319 17.04 -14.94 -1.74
N PHE A 320 16.74 -13.64 -1.62
CA PHE A 320 17.67 -12.56 -1.33
C PHE A 320 17.55 -12.15 0.15
N CYS A 321 16.37 -11.71 0.61
CA CYS A 321 16.12 -11.26 1.99
C CYS A 321 15.03 -12.06 2.72
N ALA A 322 14.75 -11.69 3.98
CA ALA A 322 13.77 -12.36 4.86
C ALA A 322 12.29 -12.06 4.55
N ALA A 323 11.97 -11.38 3.44
CA ALA A 323 10.60 -11.06 3.01
C ALA A 323 10.31 -11.51 1.56
N ALA A 324 9.19 -12.21 1.34
CA ALA A 324 8.84 -12.72 0.02
C ALA A 324 8.21 -11.64 -0.87
N ARG A 325 8.90 -11.20 -1.94
CA ARG A 325 8.40 -10.22 -2.93
C ARG A 325 8.47 -10.83 -4.33
N LYS A 326 7.34 -11.32 -4.83
CA LYS A 326 7.19 -11.95 -6.15
C LYS A 326 7.05 -10.91 -7.25
N ARG A 327 7.97 -10.90 -8.21
CA ARG A 327 8.04 -9.95 -9.33
C ARG A 327 8.46 -10.65 -10.63
N GLY A 328 8.11 -10.05 -11.75
CA GLY A 328 8.72 -10.31 -13.05
C GLY A 328 9.56 -9.10 -13.45
N TYR A 329 10.65 -9.35 -14.15
CA TYR A 329 11.55 -8.31 -14.67
C TYR A 329 11.82 -8.54 -16.15
N ILE A 330 11.61 -7.55 -17.01
CA ILE A 330 11.98 -7.62 -18.43
C ILE A 330 13.12 -6.65 -18.71
N HIS A 331 14.20 -7.16 -19.28
CA HIS A 331 15.42 -6.41 -19.54
C HIS A 331 16.26 -7.02 -20.67
N ASN A 332 17.11 -6.22 -21.29
CA ASN A 332 18.15 -6.67 -22.23
C ASN A 332 19.53 -6.94 -21.57
N LEU A 333 19.67 -6.73 -20.25
CA LEU A 333 20.93 -6.96 -19.50
C LEU A 333 21.55 -8.35 -19.73
N PRO A 334 22.89 -8.48 -19.70
CA PRO A 334 23.58 -9.77 -19.60
C PRO A 334 23.14 -10.61 -18.40
N LEU A 335 23.22 -11.94 -18.53
CA LEU A 335 22.95 -12.90 -17.43
C LEU A 335 24.24 -13.47 -16.80
N VAL A 336 25.34 -13.45 -17.56
CA VAL A 336 26.65 -13.98 -17.16
C VAL A 336 27.33 -12.98 -16.21
N ASN A 337 28.13 -13.48 -15.27
CA ASN A 337 28.87 -12.69 -14.26
C ASN A 337 28.00 -11.86 -13.28
N ARG A 338 26.70 -12.16 -13.14
CA ARG A 338 25.89 -11.61 -12.05
C ARG A 338 26.50 -11.97 -10.69
N SER A 339 26.59 -11.01 -9.78
CA SER A 339 27.16 -11.17 -8.44
C SER A 339 26.20 -10.63 -7.36
N ALA A 340 26.14 -11.33 -6.22
CA ALA A 340 25.34 -10.88 -5.08
C ALA A 340 26.00 -9.71 -4.36
N LEU A 341 25.15 -8.77 -3.94
CA LEU A 341 25.54 -7.65 -3.12
C LEU A 341 26.08 -8.12 -1.75
N ARG A 342 27.05 -7.38 -1.19
CA ARG A 342 27.69 -7.68 0.10
C ARG A 342 27.51 -6.51 1.09
N PRO A 343 27.37 -6.77 2.40
CA PRO A 343 27.15 -8.09 3.02
C PRO A 343 25.85 -8.74 2.54
N ILE A 344 25.77 -10.06 2.60
CA ILE A 344 24.56 -10.79 2.19
C ILE A 344 23.45 -10.50 3.21
N PRO A 345 22.28 -9.99 2.81
CA PRO A 345 21.19 -9.68 3.74
C PRO A 345 20.61 -10.94 4.41
N PRO A 346 20.03 -10.80 5.61
CA PRO A 346 19.43 -11.91 6.35
C PRO A 346 18.25 -12.51 5.59
N LYS A 347 18.13 -13.84 5.60
CA LYS A 347 17.13 -14.61 4.85
C LYS A 347 16.02 -15.18 5.72
N THR A 348 16.14 -15.14 7.04
CA THR A 348 15.04 -15.46 7.96
C THR A 348 14.74 -14.34 8.96
N ILE A 349 13.52 -14.34 9.50
CA ILE A 349 13.06 -13.39 10.54
C ILE A 349 14.01 -13.39 11.74
N PHE A 350 14.56 -14.54 12.11
CA PHE A 350 15.45 -14.68 13.27
C PHE A 350 16.88 -14.20 13.02
N GLU A 351 17.33 -14.14 11.76
CA GLU A 351 18.57 -13.48 11.36
C GLU A 351 18.38 -11.97 11.31
N ALA A 352 17.25 -11.50 10.76
CA ALA A 352 16.94 -10.07 10.63
C ALA A 352 16.66 -9.41 11.99
N PHE A 353 15.85 -10.06 12.84
CA PHE A 353 15.40 -9.52 14.12
C PHE A 353 15.59 -10.54 15.26
N PRO A 354 16.85 -10.83 15.69
CA PRO A 354 17.13 -11.89 16.68
C PRO A 354 16.36 -11.75 18.00
N ARG A 355 16.00 -10.52 18.40
CA ARG A 355 15.22 -10.23 19.62
C ARG A 355 13.81 -10.86 19.59
N THR A 356 13.19 -11.01 18.41
CA THR A 356 11.85 -11.62 18.27
C THR A 356 11.84 -13.10 18.63
N LYS A 357 12.98 -13.80 18.46
CA LYS A 357 13.12 -15.24 18.71
C LYS A 357 12.75 -15.65 20.15
N LYS A 358 12.95 -14.76 21.14
CA LYS A 358 12.56 -15.00 22.54
C LYS A 358 11.05 -15.16 22.73
N TRP A 359 10.26 -14.48 21.91
CA TRP A 359 8.81 -14.38 22.05
C TRP A 359 8.06 -15.19 21.00
N TRP A 360 8.77 -15.92 20.14
CA TRP A 360 8.19 -16.65 19.01
C TRP A 360 7.57 -17.98 19.46
N PRO A 361 6.25 -18.19 19.32
CA PRO A 361 5.64 -19.44 19.74
C PRO A 361 6.07 -20.62 18.88
N SER A 362 6.20 -21.80 19.48
CA SER A 362 6.54 -23.06 18.78
C SER A 362 5.52 -23.44 17.69
N TRP A 363 4.28 -22.96 17.81
CA TRP A 363 3.20 -23.17 16.84
C TRP A 363 3.17 -22.15 15.69
N ASP A 364 4.05 -21.14 15.66
CA ASP A 364 4.18 -20.21 14.52
C ASP A 364 5.34 -20.63 13.59
N PRO A 365 5.07 -21.34 12.47
CA PRO A 365 6.11 -21.89 11.61
C PRO A 365 6.74 -20.87 10.66
N ARG A 366 6.37 -19.58 10.73
CA ARG A 366 6.90 -18.57 9.82
C ARG A 366 8.40 -18.36 10.06
N ARG A 367 9.19 -18.49 8.98
CA ARG A 367 10.62 -18.14 8.95
C ARG A 367 10.93 -16.92 8.09
N GLN A 368 9.96 -16.43 7.33
CA GLN A 368 10.05 -15.29 6.43
C GLN A 368 8.73 -14.51 6.47
N PHE A 369 8.78 -13.21 6.21
CA PHE A 369 7.60 -12.37 6.00
C PHE A 369 7.00 -12.60 4.62
N ASN A 370 5.72 -12.27 4.46
CA ASN A 370 5.09 -12.17 3.14
C ASN A 370 5.53 -10.87 2.44
N CYS A 371 4.92 -10.54 1.30
CA CYS A 371 5.15 -9.26 0.65
C CYS A 371 4.84 -8.12 1.63
N LEU A 372 5.78 -7.20 1.78
CA LEU A 372 5.56 -5.97 2.54
C LEU A 372 4.45 -5.15 1.88
N GLN A 373 3.67 -4.46 2.70
CA GLN A 373 2.44 -3.77 2.30
C GLN A 373 2.61 -2.25 2.47
N THR A 374 1.73 -1.49 1.84
CA THR A 374 1.68 -0.02 1.94
C THR A 374 0.99 0.48 3.23
N CYS A 375 0.39 -0.43 4.00
CA CYS A 375 -0.36 -0.15 5.22
C CYS A 375 -0.07 -1.19 6.31
N VAL A 376 -0.34 -0.81 7.57
CA VAL A 376 -0.08 -1.63 8.77
C VAL A 376 -1.37 -1.94 9.53
N ALA A 377 -1.31 -2.96 10.40
CA ALA A 377 -2.42 -3.32 11.28
C ALA A 377 -2.79 -2.19 12.25
N SER A 378 -4.09 -2.02 12.50
CA SER A 378 -4.59 -1.09 13.52
C SER A 378 -4.41 -1.63 14.94
N ALA A 379 -4.26 -0.75 15.93
CA ALA A 379 -4.15 -1.14 17.34
C ALA A 379 -5.32 -2.01 17.82
N LYS A 380 -6.54 -1.74 17.33
CA LYS A 380 -7.75 -2.55 17.59
C LYS A 380 -7.59 -4.02 17.17
N LEU A 381 -6.78 -4.32 16.13
CA LEU A 381 -6.47 -5.69 15.73
C LEU A 381 -5.42 -6.34 16.65
N LEU A 382 -4.41 -5.58 17.06
CA LEU A 382 -3.34 -6.09 17.95
C LEU A 382 -3.92 -6.49 19.32
N GLU A 383 -4.77 -5.66 19.91
CA GLU A 383 -5.42 -5.99 21.19
C GLU A 383 -6.44 -7.13 21.03
N ARG A 384 -7.16 -7.24 19.90
CA ARG A 384 -7.99 -8.44 19.61
C ARG A 384 -7.18 -9.73 19.58
N ILE A 385 -5.98 -9.72 18.99
CA ILE A 385 -5.06 -10.86 19.00
C ILE A 385 -4.59 -11.15 20.43
N ARG A 386 -4.17 -10.11 21.17
CA ARG A 386 -3.69 -10.21 22.56
C ARG A 386 -4.75 -10.79 23.49
N THR A 387 -5.99 -10.32 23.43
CA THR A 387 -7.11 -10.84 24.23
C THR A 387 -7.45 -12.27 23.84
N ALA A 388 -7.48 -12.61 22.54
CA ALA A 388 -7.73 -13.98 22.10
C ALA A 388 -6.66 -14.98 22.60
N LEU A 389 -5.40 -14.55 22.68
CA LEU A 389 -4.30 -15.35 23.23
C LEU A 389 -4.32 -15.41 24.77
N THR A 390 -4.69 -14.31 25.44
CA THR A 390 -4.72 -14.22 26.91
C THR A 390 -5.89 -14.99 27.51
N ASN A 391 -7.01 -15.08 26.79
CA ASN A 391 -8.20 -15.85 27.17
C ASN A 391 -8.13 -17.32 26.66
N SER A 392 -6.95 -17.80 26.24
CA SER A 392 -6.70 -19.17 25.78
C SER A 392 -5.83 -19.95 26.76
N SER A 393 -5.87 -21.28 26.67
CA SER A 393 -4.81 -22.15 27.19
C SER A 393 -3.47 -21.83 26.55
N ASP A 394 -2.37 -22.26 27.17
CA ASP A 394 -1.06 -22.40 26.50
C ASP A 394 -0.74 -23.89 26.30
N PRO A 395 -0.61 -24.40 25.05
CA PRO A 395 -0.80 -23.68 23.79
C PRO A 395 -2.28 -23.33 23.51
N PRO A 396 -2.56 -22.25 22.73
CA PRO A 396 -3.93 -21.88 22.37
C PRO A 396 -4.65 -22.93 21.52
N PRO A 397 -5.99 -23.01 21.55
CA PRO A 397 -6.75 -23.91 20.68
C PRO A 397 -6.44 -23.67 19.19
N GLN A 398 -6.49 -24.72 18.36
CA GLN A 398 -6.14 -24.64 16.93
C GLN A 398 -6.93 -23.56 16.16
N ARG A 399 -8.19 -23.28 16.55
CA ARG A 399 -9.01 -22.18 16.00
C ARG A 399 -8.35 -20.81 16.23
N VAL A 400 -7.82 -20.57 17.43
CA VAL A 400 -7.13 -19.33 17.81
C VAL A 400 -5.78 -19.24 17.12
N GLN A 401 -4.98 -20.31 17.13
CA GLN A 401 -3.71 -20.37 16.39
C GLN A 401 -3.92 -20.05 14.91
N LYS A 402 -4.92 -20.66 14.26
CA LYS A 402 -5.24 -20.42 12.84
C LYS A 402 -5.62 -18.96 12.58
N TYR A 403 -6.46 -18.35 13.42
CA TYR A 403 -6.84 -16.95 13.32
C TYR A 403 -5.61 -16.02 13.46
N VAL A 404 -4.82 -16.19 14.52
CA VAL A 404 -3.64 -15.35 14.78
C VAL A 404 -2.61 -15.51 13.66
N LEU A 405 -2.35 -16.73 13.17
CA LEU A 405 -1.47 -16.95 12.02
C LEU A 405 -2.01 -16.41 10.69
N GLN A 406 -3.33 -16.22 10.53
CA GLN A 406 -3.89 -15.58 9.35
C GLN A 406 -3.64 -14.07 9.38
N GLU A 407 -3.97 -13.39 10.48
CA GLU A 407 -3.71 -11.94 10.59
C GLU A 407 -2.21 -11.62 10.67
N CYS A 408 -1.40 -12.42 11.35
CA CYS A 408 0.07 -12.24 11.37
C CYS A 408 0.72 -12.47 9.99
N ARG A 409 0.13 -13.30 9.12
CA ARG A 409 0.55 -13.42 7.71
C ARG A 409 0.04 -12.27 6.84
N LYS A 410 -1.16 -11.77 7.09
CA LYS A 410 -1.79 -10.68 6.34
C LYS A 410 -1.09 -9.33 6.55
N TRP A 411 -0.70 -9.04 7.79
CA TRP A 411 -0.10 -7.77 8.20
C TRP A 411 1.39 -7.85 8.56
N ASN A 412 2.06 -8.97 8.25
CA ASN A 412 3.47 -9.24 8.56
C ASN A 412 3.85 -9.03 10.04
N LEU A 413 2.95 -9.35 10.98
CA LEU A 413 3.16 -9.07 12.40
C LEU A 413 4.28 -9.92 13.00
N ALA A 414 5.19 -9.29 13.76
CA ALA A 414 6.26 -9.94 14.50
C ALA A 414 5.92 -10.10 15.99
N TRP A 415 6.49 -11.12 16.64
CA TRP A 415 6.32 -11.34 18.08
C TRP A 415 7.31 -10.48 18.88
N VAL A 416 6.80 -9.62 19.76
CA VAL A 416 7.58 -8.62 20.51
C VAL A 416 7.45 -8.75 22.04
N GLY A 417 6.55 -9.60 22.52
CA GLY A 417 6.35 -9.89 23.94
C GLY A 417 5.43 -11.10 24.14
N LEU A 418 5.30 -11.56 25.39
CA LEU A 418 4.32 -12.59 25.74
C LEU A 418 2.91 -12.15 25.31
N ASN A 419 2.24 -13.00 24.50
CA ASN A 419 0.94 -12.73 23.87
C ASN A 419 0.86 -11.42 23.06
N LYS A 420 1.99 -10.80 22.71
CA LYS A 420 2.05 -9.48 22.06
C LYS A 420 2.75 -9.55 20.70
N VAL A 421 2.00 -9.17 19.67
CA VAL A 421 2.48 -8.95 18.31
C VAL A 421 2.46 -7.46 17.95
N ALA A 422 3.30 -7.05 17.01
CA ALA A 422 3.36 -5.70 16.46
C ALA A 422 3.54 -5.74 14.93
N PRO A 423 3.12 -4.70 14.19
CA PRO A 423 3.60 -4.49 12.82
C PRO A 423 5.11 -4.23 12.82
N LEU A 424 5.74 -4.38 11.65
CA LEU A 424 7.12 -3.95 11.44
C LEU A 424 7.22 -2.43 11.52
N GLU A 425 8.28 -1.92 12.14
CA GLU A 425 8.60 -0.49 12.13
C GLU A 425 9.16 -0.03 10.76
N PRO A 426 9.13 1.28 10.43
CA PRO A 426 9.57 1.76 9.12
C PRO A 426 11.05 1.47 8.82
N ASP A 427 11.93 1.52 9.83
CA ASP A 427 13.36 1.20 9.69
C ASP A 427 13.61 -0.31 9.61
N GLU A 428 12.76 -1.13 10.23
CA GLU A 428 12.74 -2.58 9.99
C GLU A 428 12.34 -2.92 8.55
N MET A 429 11.42 -2.15 7.95
CA MET A 429 11.05 -2.29 6.53
C MET A 429 12.14 -1.79 5.58
N GLU A 430 12.79 -0.65 5.85
CA GLU A 430 13.97 -0.18 5.12
C GLU A 430 15.05 -1.26 5.06
N PHE A 431 15.37 -1.86 6.21
CA PHE A 431 16.36 -2.92 6.34
C PHE A 431 15.99 -4.18 5.55
N LEU A 432 14.74 -4.65 5.61
CA LEU A 432 14.26 -5.81 4.82
C LEU A 432 14.27 -5.55 3.30
N LEU A 433 14.07 -4.30 2.90
CA LEU A 433 14.08 -3.89 1.49
C LEU A 433 15.50 -3.59 0.98
N GLY A 434 16.50 -3.48 1.85
CA GLY A 434 17.89 -3.21 1.49
C GLY A 434 18.22 -1.72 1.29
N PHE A 435 17.39 -0.82 1.83
CA PHE A 435 17.69 0.62 1.88
C PHE A 435 18.66 0.95 3.03
N PRO A 436 19.31 2.13 3.00
CA PRO A 436 19.96 2.69 4.18
C PRO A 436 18.99 2.79 5.35
N LYS A 437 19.51 2.71 6.58
CA LYS A 437 18.70 3.02 7.78
C LYS A 437 18.30 4.49 7.75
N ASP A 438 17.06 4.78 8.14
CA ASP A 438 16.46 6.11 8.20
C ASP A 438 16.32 6.79 6.82
N HIS A 439 16.41 6.04 5.71
CA HIS A 439 16.30 6.54 4.33
C HIS A 439 15.02 7.34 4.06
N THR A 440 13.89 6.94 4.68
CA THR A 440 12.60 7.65 4.57
C THR A 440 12.27 8.49 5.82
N ARG A 441 13.21 8.70 6.73
CA ARG A 441 13.00 9.48 7.96
C ARG A 441 12.85 10.98 7.66
N GLY A 442 12.00 11.66 8.43
CA GLY A 442 11.58 13.04 8.18
C GLY A 442 10.22 13.15 7.48
N VAL A 443 9.74 12.06 6.88
CA VAL A 443 8.42 11.94 6.24
C VAL A 443 7.38 11.37 7.20
N ILE A 444 6.09 11.70 6.98
CA ILE A 444 4.96 11.22 7.78
C ILE A 444 4.92 9.68 7.79
N ARG A 445 4.69 9.08 8.97
CA ARG A 445 4.79 7.62 9.18
C ARG A 445 3.92 6.79 8.22
N THR A 446 2.72 7.25 7.87
CA THR A 446 1.83 6.60 6.90
C THR A 446 2.40 6.61 5.48
N GLU A 447 3.06 7.70 5.10
CA GLU A 447 3.71 7.84 3.79
C GLU A 447 4.99 7.01 3.70
N ARG A 448 5.79 6.95 4.78
CA ARG A 448 6.93 6.00 4.87
C ARG A 448 6.50 4.58 4.52
N TYR A 449 5.42 4.08 5.13
CA TYR A 449 4.87 2.76 4.82
C TYR A 449 4.39 2.63 3.36
N ARG A 450 3.68 3.64 2.83
CA ARG A 450 3.21 3.67 1.45
C ARG A 450 4.36 3.57 0.45
N SER A 451 5.40 4.40 0.62
CA SER A 451 6.55 4.45 -0.27
C SER A 451 7.43 3.20 -0.17
N LEU A 452 7.69 2.70 1.05
CA LEU A 452 8.45 1.46 1.25
C LEU A 452 7.72 0.24 0.68
N GLY A 453 6.40 0.13 0.88
CA GLY A 453 5.58 -0.94 0.32
C GLY A 453 5.72 -1.05 -1.20
N ASN A 454 5.67 0.08 -1.91
CA ASN A 454 5.72 0.13 -3.37
C ASN A 454 7.15 0.08 -3.96
N SER A 455 8.18 0.49 -3.21
CA SER A 455 9.60 0.50 -3.65
C SER A 455 10.17 -0.85 -4.11
N PHE A 456 11.34 -0.86 -4.76
CA PHE A 456 12.06 -2.10 -5.09
C PHE A 456 12.65 -2.80 -3.85
N GLN A 457 12.90 -4.11 -3.96
CA GLN A 457 13.84 -4.80 -3.07
C GLN A 457 15.24 -4.64 -3.68
N VAL A 458 16.10 -3.89 -2.98
CA VAL A 458 17.36 -3.36 -3.49
C VAL A 458 18.35 -4.47 -3.84
N ASP A 459 18.48 -5.51 -3.02
CA ASP A 459 19.47 -6.57 -3.22
C ASP A 459 19.11 -7.50 -4.40
N THR A 460 17.82 -7.71 -4.67
CA THR A 460 17.33 -8.42 -5.87
C THR A 460 17.64 -7.63 -7.14
N VAL A 461 17.35 -6.32 -7.14
CA VAL A 461 17.64 -5.44 -8.30
C VAL A 461 19.14 -5.27 -8.51
N ALA A 462 19.92 -5.09 -7.43
CA ALA A 462 21.37 -5.01 -7.47
C ALA A 462 22.00 -6.29 -8.04
N TYR A 463 21.47 -7.47 -7.70
CA TYR A 463 21.95 -8.72 -8.30
C TYR A 463 21.78 -8.75 -9.82
N HIS A 464 20.66 -8.25 -10.36
CA HIS A 464 20.45 -8.16 -11.81
C HIS A 464 21.32 -7.06 -12.46
N LEU A 465 21.45 -5.89 -11.83
CA LEU A 465 22.25 -4.76 -12.33
C LEU A 465 23.76 -4.95 -12.16
N SER A 466 24.21 -5.92 -11.35
CA SER A 466 25.62 -6.16 -11.02
C SER A 466 26.53 -6.30 -12.24
N VAL A 467 26.03 -6.87 -13.34
CA VAL A 467 26.76 -7.03 -14.61
C VAL A 467 27.21 -5.71 -15.23
N LEU A 468 26.52 -4.61 -14.94
CA LEU A 468 26.86 -3.29 -15.48
C LEU A 468 28.12 -2.69 -14.84
N LYS A 469 28.58 -3.22 -13.70
CA LYS A 469 29.72 -2.68 -12.96
C LYS A 469 31.02 -2.71 -13.77
N ASP A 470 31.31 -3.86 -14.37
CA ASP A 470 32.54 -4.07 -15.14
C ASP A 470 32.43 -3.44 -16.56
N MET A 471 31.21 -3.13 -16.99
CA MET A 471 30.90 -2.52 -18.29
C MET A 471 31.00 -0.99 -18.26
N PHE A 472 30.71 -0.35 -17.12
CA PHE A 472 30.68 1.10 -16.96
C PHE A 472 31.64 1.59 -15.85
N PRO A 473 32.97 1.34 -15.97
CA PRO A 473 33.95 1.67 -14.93
C PRO A 473 34.13 3.18 -14.69
N HIS A 474 33.73 4.03 -15.64
CA HIS A 474 33.74 5.49 -15.50
C HIS A 474 32.39 6.06 -15.00
N GLY A 475 31.45 5.18 -14.65
CA GLY A 475 30.08 5.50 -14.30
C GLY A 475 29.15 5.63 -15.51
N MET A 476 27.86 5.84 -15.23
CA MET A 476 26.77 5.76 -16.20
C MET A 476 25.76 6.92 -16.10
N ASN A 477 25.03 7.14 -17.19
CA ASN A 477 23.84 7.97 -17.28
C ASN A 477 22.56 7.12 -17.18
N VAL A 478 21.65 7.48 -16.28
CA VAL A 478 20.42 6.71 -16.00
C VAL A 478 19.17 7.55 -16.25
N LEU A 479 18.18 6.95 -16.90
CA LEU A 479 16.79 7.44 -16.92
C LEU A 479 15.95 6.52 -16.03
N SER A 480 15.39 7.07 -14.96
CA SER A 480 14.68 6.33 -13.92
C SER A 480 13.20 6.76 -13.92
N LEU A 481 12.33 5.90 -14.44
CA LEU A 481 10.91 6.15 -14.64
C LEU A 481 10.09 5.50 -13.51
N PHE A 482 9.27 6.28 -12.83
CA PHE A 482 8.53 5.86 -11.62
C PHE A 482 9.51 5.43 -10.50
N SER A 483 10.52 6.27 -10.25
CA SER A 483 11.68 5.95 -9.41
C SER A 483 11.36 5.81 -7.91
N GLY A 484 10.24 6.41 -7.45
CA GLY A 484 9.84 6.38 -6.05
C GLY A 484 10.94 6.91 -5.13
N ILE A 485 11.28 6.15 -4.10
CA ILE A 485 12.31 6.48 -3.11
C ILE A 485 13.75 6.14 -3.56
N GLY A 486 14.01 6.05 -4.85
CA GLY A 486 15.37 5.82 -5.38
C GLY A 486 15.83 4.37 -5.36
N GLY A 487 14.93 3.40 -5.54
CA GLY A 487 15.24 1.97 -5.36
C GLY A 487 16.28 1.41 -6.34
N ALA A 488 16.42 2.00 -7.52
CA ALA A 488 17.44 1.62 -8.51
C ALA A 488 18.78 2.31 -8.24
N GLU A 489 18.72 3.57 -7.85
CA GLU A 489 19.84 4.46 -7.56
C GLU A 489 20.60 3.97 -6.33
N VAL A 490 19.89 3.57 -5.28
CA VAL A 490 20.45 2.90 -4.09
C VAL A 490 21.10 1.57 -4.46
N ALA A 491 20.53 0.80 -5.39
CA ALA A 491 21.10 -0.47 -5.85
C ALA A 491 22.41 -0.26 -6.63
N LEU A 492 22.44 0.69 -7.58
CA LEU A 492 23.64 1.08 -8.33
C LEU A 492 24.74 1.61 -7.40
N HIS A 493 24.39 2.47 -6.45
CA HIS A 493 25.33 2.99 -5.46
C HIS A 493 25.91 1.89 -4.55
N ARG A 494 25.07 0.99 -4.01
CA ARG A 494 25.56 -0.15 -3.19
C ARG A 494 26.43 -1.13 -3.98
N LEU A 495 26.23 -1.27 -5.30
CA LEU A 495 27.16 -2.01 -6.18
C LEU A 495 28.52 -1.31 -6.36
N GLY A 496 28.61 -0.03 -6.05
CA GLY A 496 29.78 0.82 -6.35
C GLY A 496 29.80 1.33 -7.79
N ILE A 497 28.66 1.35 -8.48
CA ILE A 497 28.54 1.92 -9.83
C ILE A 497 28.33 3.43 -9.68
N ARG A 498 29.24 4.23 -10.25
CA ARG A 498 29.13 5.68 -10.24
C ARG A 498 27.98 6.12 -11.15
N MET A 499 27.08 6.95 -10.63
CA MET A 499 26.06 7.62 -11.44
C MET A 499 26.57 9.01 -11.80
N ASN A 500 26.72 9.30 -13.10
CA ASN A 500 27.22 10.57 -13.61
C ASN A 500 26.09 11.58 -13.80
N ASN A 501 25.00 11.14 -14.43
CA ASN A 501 23.75 11.89 -14.53
C ASN A 501 22.56 10.94 -14.30
N VAL A 502 21.58 11.34 -13.50
CA VAL A 502 20.32 10.62 -13.31
C VAL A 502 19.18 11.55 -13.63
N ILE A 503 18.31 11.16 -14.55
CA ILE A 503 17.04 11.82 -14.78
C ILE A 503 15.95 10.96 -14.14
N SER A 504 15.36 11.48 -13.09
CA SER A 504 14.39 10.79 -12.23
C SER A 504 12.99 11.34 -12.46
N VAL A 505 12.03 10.45 -12.73
CA VAL A 505 10.63 10.79 -12.98
C VAL A 505 9.76 10.18 -11.89
N GLU A 506 9.19 11.03 -11.05
CA GLU A 506 8.40 10.61 -9.88
C GLU A 506 7.35 11.65 -9.53
N ILE A 507 6.10 11.21 -9.38
CA ILE A 507 4.93 12.07 -9.19
C ILE A 507 4.78 12.57 -7.75
N SER A 508 5.14 11.76 -6.75
CA SER A 508 5.04 12.17 -5.35
C SER A 508 6.22 13.07 -4.95
N GLU A 509 5.90 14.28 -4.46
CA GLU A 509 6.90 15.20 -3.93
C GLU A 509 7.65 14.64 -2.70
N VAL A 510 6.97 13.80 -1.93
CA VAL A 510 7.54 13.09 -0.78
C VAL A 510 8.62 12.11 -1.23
N ASN A 511 8.36 11.34 -2.29
CA ASN A 511 9.33 10.41 -2.88
C ASN A 511 10.52 11.15 -3.50
N ARG A 512 10.27 12.23 -4.26
CA ARG A 512 11.31 13.14 -4.78
C ARG A 512 12.21 13.69 -3.66
N THR A 513 11.60 14.18 -2.58
CA THR A 513 12.32 14.73 -1.42
C THR A 513 13.19 13.67 -0.73
N ILE A 514 12.72 12.43 -0.61
CA ILE A 514 13.51 11.30 -0.10
C ILE A 514 14.72 11.02 -1.02
N LEU A 515 14.50 10.89 -2.33
CA LEU A 515 15.56 10.65 -3.30
C LEU A 515 16.61 11.77 -3.31
N ARG A 516 16.18 13.04 -3.32
CA ARG A 516 17.07 14.21 -3.28
C ARG A 516 17.90 14.26 -2.00
N SER A 517 17.25 14.08 -0.84
CA SER A 517 17.92 14.05 0.46
C SER A 517 19.01 12.97 0.50
N TRP A 518 18.72 11.77 -0.02
CA TRP A 518 19.72 10.71 -0.16
C TRP A 518 20.81 11.05 -1.19
N TRP A 519 20.46 11.67 -2.32
CA TRP A 519 21.39 12.05 -3.38
C TRP A 519 22.46 13.01 -2.88
N ASP A 520 22.04 14.11 -2.25
CA ASP A 520 22.91 15.18 -1.75
C ASP A 520 23.88 14.67 -0.64
N GLN A 521 23.50 13.60 0.06
CA GLN A 521 24.34 12.95 1.08
C GLN A 521 25.34 11.93 0.51
N THR A 522 25.09 11.36 -0.67
CA THR A 522 25.81 10.14 -1.13
C THR A 522 26.44 10.22 -2.52
N GLN A 523 25.99 11.12 -3.39
CA GLN A 523 26.41 11.18 -4.80
C GLN A 523 27.21 12.44 -5.13
N ARG A 524 27.84 12.43 -6.31
CA ARG A 524 28.57 13.58 -6.89
C ARG A 524 28.20 13.86 -8.35
N GLY A 525 27.18 13.17 -8.87
CA GLY A 525 26.66 13.37 -10.22
C GLY A 525 25.51 14.37 -10.25
N THR A 526 25.00 14.65 -11.45
CA THR A 526 23.81 15.49 -11.63
C THR A 526 22.54 14.67 -11.39
N LEU A 527 21.68 15.08 -10.44
CA LEU A 527 20.28 14.66 -10.41
C LEU A 527 19.43 15.69 -11.16
N ILE A 528 18.52 15.23 -12.03
CA ILE A 528 17.51 16.04 -12.69
C ILE A 528 16.15 15.39 -12.39
N GLU A 529 15.30 16.07 -11.63
CA GLU A 529 13.99 15.56 -11.26
C GLU A 529 12.89 16.10 -12.19
N ILE A 530 11.92 15.26 -12.51
CA ILE A 530 10.77 15.56 -13.35
C ILE A 530 9.52 14.99 -12.66
N ASN A 531 8.48 15.81 -12.53
CA ASN A 531 7.29 15.41 -11.76
C ASN A 531 6.43 14.38 -12.50
N ASP A 532 6.28 14.49 -13.82
CA ASP A 532 5.35 13.67 -14.59
C ASP A 532 5.99 13.17 -15.89
N VAL A 533 5.81 11.87 -16.15
CA VAL A 533 6.23 11.14 -17.34
C VAL A 533 5.58 11.69 -18.61
N GLN A 534 4.38 12.25 -18.53
CA GLN A 534 3.72 12.91 -19.66
C GLN A 534 4.49 14.17 -20.14
N THR A 535 5.30 14.78 -19.27
CA THR A 535 6.10 15.97 -19.62
C THR A 535 7.43 15.63 -20.32
N LEU A 536 7.80 14.35 -20.44
CA LEU A 536 8.96 13.90 -21.23
C LEU A 536 8.60 13.75 -22.71
N THR A 537 8.46 14.88 -23.40
CA THR A 537 8.34 14.91 -24.86
C THR A 537 9.66 14.54 -25.54
N SER A 538 9.60 14.11 -26.80
CA SER A 538 10.76 13.71 -27.60
C SER A 538 11.85 14.78 -27.69
N GLU A 539 11.46 16.05 -27.77
CA GLU A 539 12.36 17.20 -27.84
C GLU A 539 13.10 17.40 -26.51
N ARG A 540 12.43 17.15 -25.38
CA ARG A 540 13.05 17.21 -24.04
C ARG A 540 13.99 16.04 -23.80
N ILE A 541 13.61 14.83 -24.21
CA ILE A 541 14.49 13.66 -24.17
C ILE A 541 15.74 13.93 -25.02
N GLU A 542 15.58 14.42 -26.26
CA GLU A 542 16.71 14.73 -27.13
C GLU A 542 17.58 15.88 -26.59
N PHE A 543 16.99 16.92 -26.00
CA PHE A 543 17.72 17.99 -25.29
C PHE A 543 18.57 17.44 -24.14
N TYR A 544 18.00 16.61 -23.27
CA TYR A 544 18.74 16.01 -22.17
C TYR A 544 19.88 15.11 -22.69
N MET A 545 19.61 14.26 -23.68
CA MET A 545 20.61 13.36 -24.27
C MET A 545 21.77 14.11 -24.92
N ARG A 546 21.49 15.19 -25.68
CA ARG A 546 22.51 16.09 -26.23
C ARG A 546 23.35 16.78 -25.15
N LYS A 547 22.80 16.99 -23.95
CA LYS A 547 23.51 17.60 -22.80
C LYS A 547 24.38 16.60 -22.02
N ILE A 548 23.94 15.34 -21.87
CA ILE A 548 24.61 14.35 -21.00
C ILE A 548 25.39 13.26 -21.74
N GLY A 549 25.19 13.09 -23.05
CA GLY A 549 25.82 12.03 -23.86
C GLY A 549 24.99 10.76 -24.02
N GLY A 550 23.65 10.86 -23.98
CA GLY A 550 22.75 9.69 -24.05
C GLY A 550 22.54 8.97 -22.69
N PHE A 551 21.88 7.81 -22.72
CA PHE A 551 21.57 7.01 -21.52
C PHE A 551 22.12 5.59 -21.64
N ASP A 552 22.75 5.10 -20.59
CA ASP A 552 23.26 3.73 -20.52
C ASP A 552 22.20 2.77 -19.96
N LEU A 553 21.31 3.27 -19.09
CA LEU A 553 20.25 2.51 -18.44
C LEU A 553 18.91 3.28 -18.41
N VAL A 554 17.83 2.65 -18.91
CA VAL A 554 16.43 3.10 -18.78
C VAL A 554 15.70 2.12 -17.86
N ILE A 555 15.58 2.47 -16.58
CA ILE A 555 14.98 1.63 -15.53
C ILE A 555 13.61 2.17 -15.12
N GLY A 556 12.68 1.28 -14.77
CA GLY A 556 11.41 1.69 -14.17
C GLY A 556 10.61 0.55 -13.54
N GLY A 557 9.71 0.91 -12.64
CA GLY A 557 8.76 -0.01 -12.02
C GLY A 557 7.33 0.33 -12.40
N SER A 558 6.46 -0.67 -12.48
CA SER A 558 5.04 -0.42 -12.71
C SER A 558 4.41 0.28 -11.49
N PRO A 559 3.75 1.45 -11.63
CA PRO A 559 3.12 2.18 -10.53
C PRO A 559 1.84 1.49 -10.02
N CYS A 560 2.05 0.38 -9.29
CA CYS A 560 1.05 -0.64 -9.00
C CYS A 560 0.08 -0.33 -7.85
N ASN A 561 -0.76 0.70 -7.97
CA ASN A 561 -1.94 0.80 -7.09
C ASN A 561 -3.06 -0.20 -7.50
N ASN A 562 -3.26 -0.48 -8.79
CA ASN A 562 -4.36 -1.33 -9.26
C ASN A 562 -3.96 -2.79 -9.61
N LEU A 563 -2.66 -3.09 -9.74
CA LEU A 563 -2.18 -4.48 -9.94
C LEU A 563 -1.85 -5.20 -8.61
N ALA A 564 -1.88 -4.51 -7.47
CA ALA A 564 -1.75 -5.12 -6.16
C ALA A 564 -3.07 -5.81 -5.75
N GLY A 565 -3.03 -7.14 -5.59
CA GLY A 565 -4.22 -7.98 -5.36
C GLY A 565 -5.01 -7.76 -4.05
N SER A 566 -4.67 -6.72 -3.28
CA SER A 566 -5.48 -6.16 -2.19
C SER A 566 -6.68 -5.35 -2.70
N ASN A 567 -6.53 -4.62 -3.81
CA ASN A 567 -7.59 -3.80 -4.40
C ASN A 567 -8.50 -4.66 -5.28
N ARG A 568 -9.47 -5.35 -4.66
CA ARG A 568 -10.36 -6.31 -5.35
C ARG A 568 -11.37 -5.70 -6.33
N HIS A 569 -11.60 -4.38 -6.28
CA HIS A 569 -12.74 -3.73 -6.95
C HIS A 569 -12.41 -3.05 -8.28
N HIS A 570 -11.13 -2.76 -8.58
CA HIS A 570 -10.68 -2.35 -9.91
C HIS A 570 -9.75 -3.44 -10.46
N ARG A 571 -10.15 -4.07 -11.56
CA ARG A 571 -9.48 -5.24 -12.16
C ARG A 571 -9.21 -5.03 -13.64
N ASP A 572 -8.99 -3.77 -13.99
CA ASP A 572 -9.21 -3.18 -15.32
C ASP A 572 -8.01 -3.45 -16.27
N GLY A 573 -7.36 -4.59 -16.11
CA GLY A 573 -6.32 -5.11 -16.99
C GLY A 573 -5.21 -4.11 -17.32
N LEU A 574 -5.03 -3.85 -18.61
CA LEU A 574 -4.14 -2.80 -19.12
C LEU A 574 -4.89 -1.53 -19.56
N ASP A 575 -6.20 -1.46 -19.31
CA ASP A 575 -7.12 -0.45 -19.82
C ASP A 575 -7.52 0.59 -18.75
N GLY A 576 -7.29 0.28 -17.47
CA GLY A 576 -7.42 1.25 -16.36
C GLY A 576 -6.33 2.33 -16.37
N GLU A 577 -6.63 3.50 -15.82
CA GLU A 577 -5.81 4.73 -15.94
C GLU A 577 -4.32 4.54 -15.61
N HIS A 578 -3.99 3.84 -14.52
CA HIS A 578 -2.59 3.59 -14.11
C HIS A 578 -1.85 2.61 -15.03
N SER A 579 -2.54 1.79 -15.82
CA SER A 579 -1.92 0.86 -16.78
C SER A 579 -1.43 1.56 -18.06
N SER A 580 -1.97 2.75 -18.39
CA SER A 580 -1.46 3.61 -19.45
C SER A 580 0.04 3.94 -19.29
N LEU A 581 0.52 3.98 -18.05
CA LEU A 581 1.88 4.34 -17.67
C LEU A 581 2.92 3.31 -18.14
N PHE A 582 2.51 2.07 -18.45
CA PHE A 582 3.38 1.12 -19.18
C PHE A 582 3.65 1.58 -20.62
N TYR A 583 2.65 2.08 -21.34
CA TYR A 583 2.84 2.60 -22.69
C TYR A 583 3.70 3.87 -22.68
N HIS A 584 3.62 4.70 -21.64
CA HIS A 584 4.57 5.80 -21.44
C HIS A 584 6.02 5.31 -21.26
N TYR A 585 6.26 4.26 -20.47
CA TYR A 585 7.60 3.64 -20.35
C TYR A 585 8.11 3.15 -21.72
N PHE A 586 7.29 2.41 -22.46
CA PHE A 586 7.63 1.89 -23.79
C PHE A 586 7.92 3.01 -24.80
N ASN A 587 7.05 4.01 -24.90
CA ASN A 587 7.20 5.13 -25.84
C ASN A 587 8.47 5.95 -25.54
N ILE A 588 8.84 6.12 -24.27
CA ILE A 588 10.07 6.80 -23.87
C ILE A 588 11.30 5.93 -24.20
N LEU A 589 11.25 4.62 -23.97
CA LEU A 589 12.33 3.69 -24.32
C LEU A 589 12.60 3.69 -25.84
N GLU A 590 11.55 3.60 -26.66
CA GLU A 590 11.66 3.72 -28.13
C GLU A 590 12.20 5.08 -28.56
N THR A 591 11.75 6.17 -27.93
CA THR A 591 12.21 7.53 -28.23
C THR A 591 13.70 7.69 -27.91
N VAL A 592 14.16 7.25 -26.73
CA VAL A 592 15.58 7.23 -26.37
C VAL A 592 16.38 6.43 -27.40
N LYS A 593 15.92 5.23 -27.77
CA LYS A 593 16.62 4.37 -28.74
C LYS A 593 16.70 4.99 -30.14
N SER A 594 15.61 5.59 -30.61
CA SER A 594 15.54 6.35 -31.86
C SER A 594 16.45 7.58 -31.86
N ILE A 595 16.69 8.21 -30.71
CA ILE A 595 17.68 9.29 -30.57
C ILE A 595 19.10 8.72 -30.53
N MET A 596 19.37 7.63 -29.79
CA MET A 596 20.71 7.01 -29.71
C MET A 596 21.19 6.40 -31.04
N GLN A 597 20.28 6.10 -31.97
CA GLN A 597 20.63 5.70 -33.34
C GLN A 597 20.90 6.89 -34.28
N ARG A 598 20.71 8.12 -33.82
CA ARG A 598 20.90 9.38 -34.58
C ARG A 598 22.03 10.28 -34.03
N LEU A 599 22.65 9.90 -32.92
CA LEU A 599 23.78 10.58 -32.26
C LEU A 599 25.10 9.88 -32.59
#